data_AF-A0A5E4QAN6-F1
#
_entry.id   AF-A0A5E4QAN6-F1
#
_cell.length_a   1.000
_cell.length_b   1.000
_cell.length_c   1.000
_cell.angle_alpha   90.00
_cell.angle_beta   90.00
_cell.angle_gamma   90.00
#
_symmetry.space_group_name_H-M   'P 1'
#
loop_
_entity.id
_entity.type
_entity.pdbx_description
1 polymer ?
#
loop_
_entity_poly.entity_id
_entity_poly.type
_entity_poly.pdbx_seq_one_letter_code
_entity_poly.pdbx_strand_id
1 'polypeptide(L)'
;MNKPTSWDNGLIVYPVETLEGYHITHVSLGEESLVGWDYGAGLRGPQCLWPYVAAGDHNNIQVINCLKIQPTWMEDNGDKINKLRIGELAVPGTHNAGAWRFDTEISTVSRDLFVLCQDRSIWAQLVYGIRYFDFRIAYYDFYPNVEDRYWLNHNLIRVRPLVPLLREIKSFLDSTKEYSLMLTIFPWASTSTTVHQSDRFMQVF
;
A
#
# COMPACT_ATOMS: atom_id res chain seq x y z
N MET A 1 20.14 1.25 10.81
CA MET A 1 20.45 2.60 11.35
C MET A 1 19.16 3.40 11.39
N ASN A 2 18.93 4.17 12.45
CA ASN A 2 17.80 5.08 12.56
C ASN A 2 18.03 6.34 11.70
N LYS A 3 16.95 7.04 11.35
CA LYS A 3 17.03 8.32 10.67
C LYS A 3 17.96 9.28 11.44
N PRO A 4 19.02 9.81 10.79
CA PRO A 4 19.99 10.67 11.44
C PRO A 4 19.33 11.97 11.92
N THR A 5 19.72 12.43 13.10
CA THR A 5 19.18 13.65 13.73
C THR A 5 19.91 14.93 13.29
N SER A 6 21.03 14.80 12.58
CA SER A 6 21.79 15.90 11.98
C SER A 6 22.43 15.48 10.65
N TRP A 7 22.77 16.47 9.83
CA TRP A 7 23.48 16.26 8.56
C TRP A 7 24.89 15.67 8.74
N ASP A 8 25.57 16.02 9.84
CA ASP A 8 26.95 15.59 10.12
C ASP A 8 27.11 14.07 10.24
N ASN A 9 26.05 13.36 10.63
CA ASN A 9 26.00 11.89 10.72
C ASN A 9 25.04 11.26 9.70
N GLY A 10 24.56 12.04 8.73
CA GLY A 10 23.53 11.64 7.79
C GLY A 10 24.03 11.28 6.39
N LEU A 11 25.32 11.49 6.11
CA LEU A 11 25.94 11.18 4.83
C LEU A 11 26.84 9.95 4.96
N ILE A 12 26.60 8.96 4.11
CA ILE A 12 27.49 7.81 3.93
C ILE A 12 27.86 7.76 2.45
N VAL A 13 29.16 7.73 2.16
CA VAL A 13 29.70 7.73 0.80
C VAL A 13 30.27 6.34 0.49
N TYR A 14 29.94 5.83 -0.69
CA TYR A 14 30.45 4.56 -1.19
C TYR A 14 31.18 4.81 -2.52
N PRO A 15 32.42 4.33 -2.71
CA PRO A 15 33.10 4.45 -3.98
C PRO A 15 32.38 3.62 -5.06
N VAL A 16 32.30 4.16 -6.27
CA VAL A 16 31.74 3.46 -7.43
C VAL A 16 32.90 3.04 -8.33
N GLU A 17 33.24 1.76 -8.31
CA GLU A 17 34.39 1.21 -9.03
C GLU A 17 34.00 0.50 -10.34
N THR A 18 32.72 0.18 -10.51
CA THR A 18 32.16 -0.56 -11.65
C THR A 18 31.01 0.21 -12.30
N LEU A 19 30.77 -0.06 -13.59
CA LEU A 19 29.63 0.53 -14.33
C LEU A 19 28.27 0.08 -13.80
N GLU A 20 28.22 -1.13 -13.22
CA GLU A 20 27.02 -1.72 -12.64
C GLU A 20 27.36 -2.34 -11.29
N GLY A 21 26.41 -2.30 -10.36
CA GLY A 21 26.55 -2.86 -9.03
C GLY A 21 25.36 -2.54 -8.15
N TYR A 22 25.37 -3.06 -6.94
CA TYR A 22 24.41 -2.71 -5.90
C TYR A 22 25.14 -2.58 -4.56
N HIS A 23 24.57 -1.76 -3.69
CA HIS A 23 25.03 -1.63 -2.31
C HIS A 23 23.87 -1.93 -1.37
N ILE A 24 24.06 -2.87 -0.45
CA ILE A 24 23.05 -3.22 0.56
C ILE A 24 23.35 -2.41 1.81
N THR A 25 22.39 -1.57 2.21
CA THR A 25 22.50 -0.82 3.46
C THR A 25 21.84 -1.57 4.62
N HIS A 26 22.27 -1.27 5.85
CA HIS A 26 21.55 -1.68 7.07
C HIS A 26 20.51 -0.63 7.50
N VAL A 27 20.12 0.28 6.60
CA VAL A 27 19.06 1.25 6.85
C VAL A 27 17.72 0.55 6.68
N SER A 28 16.89 0.59 7.72
CA SER A 28 15.49 0.18 7.62
C SER A 28 14.67 1.43 7.36
N LEU A 29 13.72 1.33 6.42
CA LEU A 29 12.75 2.39 6.19
C LEU A 29 11.82 2.55 7.40
N GLY A 30 11.61 1.49 8.19
CA GLY A 30 10.70 1.55 9.33
C GLY A 30 9.31 2.07 8.95
N GLU A 31 8.58 2.62 9.92
CA GLU A 31 7.29 3.28 9.68
C GLU A 31 7.52 4.75 9.32
N GLU A 32 8.02 5.03 8.10
CA GLU A 32 8.19 6.41 7.63
C GLU A 32 6.87 7.18 7.64
N SER A 33 6.92 8.45 8.04
CA SER A 33 5.83 9.41 7.82
C SER A 33 5.56 9.51 6.32
N LEU A 34 4.27 9.52 5.96
CA LEU A 34 3.79 9.69 4.59
C LEU A 34 3.88 11.16 4.12
N VAL A 35 4.86 11.92 4.63
CA VAL A 35 5.22 13.28 4.16
C VAL A 35 4.00 14.19 4.04
N GLY A 36 3.21 14.26 5.11
CA GLY A 36 1.99 15.08 5.17
C GLY A 36 0.71 14.34 4.78
N TRP A 37 0.80 13.11 4.29
CA TRP A 37 -0.37 12.25 4.06
C TRP A 37 -0.81 11.45 5.30
N ASP A 38 -0.12 11.57 6.43
CA ASP A 38 -0.44 10.84 7.66
C ASP A 38 -1.77 11.27 8.31
N TYR A 39 -2.19 12.52 8.09
CA TYR A 39 -3.35 13.14 8.74
C TYR A 39 -4.41 13.63 7.74
N GLY A 40 -4.35 13.16 6.49
CA GLY A 40 -5.27 13.56 5.42
C GLY A 40 -4.56 13.79 4.09
N ALA A 41 -5.15 14.59 3.20
CA ALA A 41 -4.58 14.90 1.89
C ALA A 41 -3.31 15.75 2.04
N GLY A 42 -2.17 15.22 1.57
CA GLY A 42 -0.89 15.93 1.54
C GLY A 42 -0.60 16.58 0.18
N LEU A 43 0.68 16.84 -0.08
CA LEU A 43 1.13 17.37 -1.37
C LEU A 43 0.89 16.36 -2.48
N ARG A 44 0.40 16.85 -3.62
CA ARG A 44 0.23 16.08 -4.85
C ARG A 44 1.58 15.78 -5.49
N GLY A 45 1.62 14.80 -6.37
CA GLY A 45 2.82 14.38 -7.08
C GLY A 45 3.74 13.48 -6.26
N PRO A 46 4.85 13.02 -6.87
CA PRO A 46 5.81 12.16 -6.20
C PRO A 46 6.51 12.89 -5.05
N GLN A 47 6.47 12.33 -3.84
CA GLN A 47 7.17 12.87 -2.67
C GLN A 47 8.25 11.92 -2.20
N CYS A 48 9.46 12.43 -1.97
CA CYS A 48 10.58 11.64 -1.50
C CYS A 48 10.44 11.22 -0.05
N LEU A 49 10.65 9.93 0.20
CA LEU A 49 10.90 9.38 1.52
C LEU A 49 12.40 9.44 1.82
N TRP A 50 12.72 9.51 3.10
CA TRP A 50 14.07 9.25 3.56
C TRP A 50 14.35 7.73 3.46
N PRO A 51 15.59 7.29 3.14
CA PRO A 51 16.76 8.08 2.79
C PRO A 51 16.82 8.52 1.32
N TYR A 52 17.59 9.58 1.09
CA TYR A 52 17.98 10.01 -0.26
C TYR A 52 19.27 9.29 -0.66
N VAL A 53 19.39 9.00 -1.95
CA VAL A 53 20.58 8.45 -2.59
C VAL A 53 21.06 9.46 -3.61
N ALA A 54 22.35 9.74 -3.62
CA ALA A 54 22.97 10.66 -4.57
C ALA A 54 24.19 10.00 -5.21
N ALA A 55 24.46 10.34 -6.46
CA ALA A 55 25.70 9.94 -7.15
C ALA A 55 26.34 11.16 -7.83
N GLY A 56 27.67 11.20 -7.82
CA GLY A 56 28.46 12.31 -8.30
C GLY A 56 29.95 12.11 -8.03
N ASP A 57 30.73 13.16 -8.30
CA ASP A 57 32.15 13.22 -7.98
C ASP A 57 32.41 14.04 -6.70
N HIS A 58 33.68 14.24 -6.36
CA HIS A 58 34.10 14.97 -5.15
C HIS A 58 33.60 16.42 -5.09
N ASN A 59 33.29 17.02 -6.24
CA ASN A 59 32.96 18.43 -6.35
C ASN A 59 31.50 18.66 -6.76
N ASN A 60 30.81 17.65 -7.30
CA ASN A 60 29.47 17.81 -7.84
C ASN A 60 28.59 16.56 -7.72
N ILE A 61 27.41 16.73 -7.12
CA ILE A 61 26.34 15.73 -7.16
C ILE A 61 25.64 15.84 -8.52
N GLN A 62 25.67 14.75 -9.28
CA GLN A 62 25.10 14.71 -10.62
C GLN A 62 23.63 14.24 -10.62
N VAL A 63 23.29 13.33 -9.72
CA VAL A 63 21.93 12.78 -9.61
C VAL A 63 21.56 12.56 -8.15
N ILE A 64 20.31 12.84 -7.82
CA ILE A 64 19.69 12.55 -6.52
C ILE A 64 18.39 11.81 -6.77
N ASN A 65 18.14 10.75 -6.01
CA ASN A 65 16.91 9.99 -6.04
C ASN A 65 16.55 9.47 -4.64
N CYS A 66 15.37 8.88 -4.51
CA CYS A 66 14.78 8.43 -3.26
C CYS A 66 13.69 7.40 -3.57
N LEU A 67 13.29 6.63 -2.55
CA LEU A 67 11.98 5.98 -2.60
C LEU A 67 10.90 7.04 -2.49
N LYS A 68 9.78 6.88 -3.21
CA LYS A 68 8.73 7.89 -3.29
C LYS A 68 7.37 7.31 -2.91
N ILE A 69 6.57 8.11 -2.22
CA ILE A 69 5.11 7.95 -2.27
C ILE A 69 4.61 8.63 -3.55
N GLN A 70 3.54 8.11 -4.13
CA GLN A 70 2.94 8.64 -5.35
C GLN A 70 1.41 8.64 -5.24
N PRO A 71 0.85 9.51 -4.39
CA PRO A 71 -0.56 9.50 -4.04
C PRO A 71 -1.47 9.89 -5.20
N THR A 72 -1.00 10.63 -6.20
CA THR A 72 -1.82 11.15 -7.32
C THR A 72 -1.33 10.67 -8.69
N TRP A 73 -0.54 9.59 -8.76
CA TRP A 73 0.17 9.22 -10.01
C TRP A 73 -0.75 9.01 -11.21
N MET A 74 -1.98 8.54 -10.99
CA MET A 74 -2.94 8.35 -12.09
C MET A 74 -3.39 9.70 -12.66
N GLU A 75 -3.69 10.66 -11.79
CA GLU A 75 -4.03 12.02 -12.21
C GLU A 75 -2.83 12.72 -12.87
N ASP A 76 -1.65 12.65 -12.23
CA ASP A 76 -0.42 13.29 -12.71
C ASP A 76 -0.01 12.79 -14.11
N ASN A 77 -0.41 11.57 -14.47
CA ASN A 77 -0.16 10.96 -15.77
C ASN A 77 -1.40 10.85 -16.67
N GLY A 78 -2.49 11.54 -16.31
CA GLY A 78 -3.79 11.46 -16.99
C GLY A 78 -3.70 11.63 -18.51
N ASP A 79 -2.91 12.58 -18.99
CA ASP A 79 -2.71 12.84 -20.44
C ASP A 79 -2.19 11.61 -21.20
N LYS A 80 -1.45 10.73 -20.52
CA LYS A 80 -0.88 9.52 -21.11
C LYS A 80 -1.80 8.32 -20.94
N ILE A 81 -2.45 8.19 -19.79
CA ILE A 81 -3.15 6.97 -19.38
C ILE A 81 -4.66 7.00 -19.58
N ASN A 82 -5.31 8.16 -19.63
CA ASN A 82 -6.78 8.27 -19.72
C ASN A 82 -7.36 7.70 -21.03
N LYS A 83 -6.54 7.54 -22.07
CA LYS A 83 -6.91 6.92 -23.34
C LYS A 83 -6.78 5.39 -23.36
N LEU A 84 -6.17 4.82 -22.33
CA LEU A 84 -5.91 3.39 -22.22
C LEU A 84 -7.06 2.72 -21.46
N ARG A 85 -7.40 1.50 -21.88
CA ARG A 85 -8.26 0.61 -21.09
C ARG A 85 -7.47 0.14 -19.86
N ILE A 86 -8.18 -0.23 -18.80
CA ILE A 86 -7.55 -0.77 -17.57
C ILE A 86 -6.63 -1.96 -17.89
N GLY A 87 -7.01 -2.83 -18.82
CA GLY A 87 -6.19 -3.98 -19.24
C GLY A 87 -4.92 -3.62 -20.03
N GLU A 88 -4.74 -2.36 -20.41
CA GLU A 88 -3.54 -1.83 -21.08
C GLU A 88 -2.63 -1.09 -20.09
N LEU A 89 -3.06 -0.95 -18.82
CA LEU A 89 -2.30 -0.28 -17.77
C LEU A 89 -1.55 -1.31 -16.92
N ALA A 90 -0.30 -1.00 -16.59
CA ALA A 90 0.41 -1.65 -15.50
C ALA A 90 -0.06 -1.01 -14.18
N VAL A 91 -1.02 -1.64 -13.50
CA VAL A 91 -1.59 -1.15 -12.24
C VAL A 91 -1.01 -1.93 -11.06
N PRO A 92 -0.35 -1.27 -10.09
CA PRO A 92 0.17 -1.96 -8.92
C PRO A 92 -0.96 -2.38 -7.98
N GLY A 93 -0.84 -3.60 -7.44
CA GLY A 93 -1.85 -4.21 -6.60
C GLY A 93 -1.30 -4.97 -5.41
N THR A 94 -2.14 -5.20 -4.39
CA THR A 94 -1.78 -5.93 -3.18
C THR A 94 -2.72 -7.11 -2.93
N HIS A 95 -2.11 -8.27 -2.67
CA HIS A 95 -2.78 -9.53 -2.35
C HIS A 95 -3.19 -9.54 -0.88
N ASN A 96 -4.41 -10.02 -0.58
CA ASN A 96 -5.00 -9.94 0.77
C ASN A 96 -4.73 -8.58 1.42
N ALA A 97 -5.12 -7.50 0.75
CA ALA A 97 -4.67 -6.14 1.08
C ALA A 97 -4.97 -5.70 2.52
N GLY A 98 -5.99 -6.29 3.15
CA GLY A 98 -6.31 -6.12 4.56
C GLY A 98 -5.33 -6.77 5.54
N ALA A 99 -4.44 -7.65 5.11
CA ALA A 99 -3.65 -8.48 6.02
C ALA A 99 -2.32 -7.82 6.44
N TRP A 100 -2.37 -6.59 6.96
CA TRP A 100 -1.29 -6.03 7.77
C TRP A 100 -1.55 -6.23 9.26
N ARG A 101 -0.51 -6.01 10.09
CA ARG A 101 -0.50 -6.29 11.53
C ARG A 101 -1.84 -5.97 12.21
N PHE A 102 -2.39 -6.98 12.87
CA PHE A 102 -3.69 -6.93 13.55
C PHE A 102 -3.69 -7.89 14.75
N ASP A 103 -4.62 -7.66 15.68
CA ASP A 103 -4.81 -8.53 16.84
C ASP A 103 -5.79 -9.66 16.50
N THR A 104 -5.48 -10.85 16.96
CA THR A 104 -6.23 -12.08 16.63
C THR A 104 -6.01 -13.14 17.69
N GLU A 105 -6.94 -14.09 17.77
CA GLU A 105 -6.90 -15.21 18.72
C GLU A 105 -5.83 -16.27 18.40
N ILE A 106 -5.27 -16.26 17.18
CA ILE A 106 -4.19 -17.16 16.79
C ILE A 106 -2.85 -16.67 17.31
N SER A 107 -1.88 -17.59 17.45
CA SER A 107 -0.52 -17.24 17.88
C SER A 107 0.11 -16.20 16.96
N THR A 108 0.99 -15.36 17.53
CA THR A 108 1.76 -14.36 16.75
C THR A 108 2.57 -15.01 15.64
N VAL A 109 3.19 -16.17 15.91
CA VAL A 109 3.93 -16.95 14.92
C VAL A 109 3.02 -17.39 13.77
N SER A 110 1.81 -17.89 14.08
CA SER A 110 0.86 -18.30 13.04
C SER A 110 0.37 -17.12 12.21
N ARG A 111 0.08 -15.99 12.86
CA ARG A 111 -0.34 -14.76 12.18
C ARG A 111 0.77 -14.25 11.24
N ASP A 112 1.97 -14.12 11.75
CA ASP A 112 3.08 -13.46 11.06
C ASP A 112 3.63 -14.31 9.91
N LEU A 113 3.56 -15.65 10.01
CA LEU A 113 4.05 -16.56 8.97
C LEU A 113 3.01 -16.95 7.92
N PHE A 114 1.71 -16.97 8.26
CA PHE A 114 0.69 -17.57 7.39
C PHE A 114 -0.51 -16.68 7.09
N VAL A 115 -0.62 -15.51 7.72
CA VAL A 115 -1.78 -14.62 7.55
C VAL A 115 -1.39 -13.25 7.06
N LEU A 116 -0.31 -12.65 7.57
CA LEU A 116 0.13 -11.33 7.12
C LEU A 116 0.63 -11.39 5.67
N CYS A 117 0.14 -10.47 4.84
CA CYS A 117 0.59 -10.29 3.46
C CYS A 117 1.09 -8.87 3.20
N GLN A 118 0.76 -7.92 4.09
CA GLN A 118 1.09 -6.52 3.97
C GLN A 118 1.75 -6.01 5.25
N ASP A 119 2.57 -4.98 5.17
CA ASP A 119 3.13 -4.27 6.34
C ASP A 119 2.44 -2.91 6.56
N ARG A 120 1.57 -2.48 5.63
CA ARG A 120 0.94 -1.15 5.61
C ARG A 120 -0.59 -1.18 5.58
N SER A 121 -1.19 -0.13 6.12
CA SER A 121 -2.64 0.12 6.05
C SER A 121 -3.13 0.37 4.63
N ILE A 122 -4.46 0.28 4.41
CA ILE A 122 -5.05 0.62 3.10
C ILE A 122 -4.73 2.06 2.70
N TRP A 123 -4.86 3.00 3.63
CA TRP A 123 -4.48 4.39 3.38
C TRP A 123 -3.02 4.54 2.92
N ALA A 124 -2.09 3.91 3.64
CA ALA A 124 -0.68 3.95 3.26
C ALA A 124 -0.45 3.28 1.90
N GLN A 125 -1.04 2.11 1.64
CA GLN A 125 -0.96 1.44 0.33
C GLN A 125 -1.42 2.36 -0.82
N LEU A 126 -2.55 3.07 -0.64
CA LEU A 126 -3.04 4.07 -1.60
C LEU A 126 -2.03 5.20 -1.84
N VAL A 127 -1.46 5.76 -0.76
CA VAL A 127 -0.46 6.83 -0.82
C VAL A 127 0.84 6.38 -1.49
N TYR A 128 1.25 5.12 -1.30
CA TYR A 128 2.37 4.50 -2.01
C TYR A 128 2.09 4.25 -3.50
N GLY A 129 0.84 4.36 -3.94
CA GLY A 129 0.44 4.27 -5.34
C GLY A 129 -0.34 3.01 -5.71
N ILE A 130 -0.68 2.13 -4.75
CA ILE A 130 -1.52 0.94 -5.01
C ILE A 130 -2.91 1.37 -5.48
N ARG A 131 -3.40 0.71 -6.54
CA ARG A 131 -4.73 0.97 -7.13
C ARG A 131 -5.55 -0.30 -7.40
N TYR A 132 -5.01 -1.45 -7.01
CA TYR A 132 -5.68 -2.74 -7.07
C TYR A 132 -5.62 -3.45 -5.72
N PHE A 133 -6.78 -3.71 -5.12
CA PHE A 133 -6.86 -4.42 -3.84
C PHE A 133 -7.58 -5.76 -3.97
N ASP A 134 -6.92 -6.83 -3.52
CA ASP A 134 -7.57 -8.12 -3.28
C ASP A 134 -8.23 -8.12 -1.89
N PHE A 135 -9.55 -7.94 -1.86
CA PHE A 135 -10.38 -8.01 -0.66
C PHE A 135 -11.17 -9.32 -0.63
N ARG A 136 -10.87 -10.16 0.36
CA ARG A 136 -11.62 -11.40 0.61
C ARG A 136 -12.67 -11.15 1.68
N ILE A 137 -13.91 -10.95 1.25
CA ILE A 137 -14.98 -10.47 2.11
C ILE A 137 -15.80 -11.65 2.64
N ALA A 138 -15.92 -11.75 3.96
CA ALA A 138 -16.83 -12.65 4.64
C ALA A 138 -17.97 -11.88 5.34
N TYR A 139 -19.11 -12.55 5.49
CA TYR A 139 -20.27 -12.05 6.21
C TYR A 139 -20.51 -12.85 7.49
N TYR A 140 -20.75 -12.15 8.58
CA TYR A 140 -20.95 -12.72 9.92
C TYR A 140 -22.28 -12.20 10.50
N ASP A 141 -23.33 -13.02 10.40
CA ASP A 141 -24.71 -12.67 10.76
C ASP A 141 -24.96 -12.50 12.27
N PHE A 142 -24.10 -13.06 13.10
CA PHE A 142 -24.17 -12.94 14.56
C PHE A 142 -23.88 -11.53 15.09
N TYR A 143 -23.32 -10.63 14.28
CA TYR A 143 -23.16 -9.24 14.68
C TYR A 143 -24.50 -8.48 14.61
N PRO A 144 -24.90 -7.79 15.68
CA PRO A 144 -26.19 -7.10 15.73
C PRO A 144 -26.26 -5.98 14.68
N ASN A 145 -25.22 -5.15 14.57
CA ASN A 145 -25.16 -4.06 13.59
C ASN A 145 -24.73 -4.59 12.22
N VAL A 146 -25.43 -4.17 11.17
CA VAL A 146 -25.16 -4.61 9.79
C VAL A 146 -23.75 -4.22 9.32
N GLU A 147 -23.25 -3.05 9.72
CA GLU A 147 -21.91 -2.59 9.34
C GLU A 147 -20.80 -3.48 9.92
N ASP A 148 -21.04 -4.09 11.08
CA ASP A 148 -20.10 -4.98 11.75
C ASP A 148 -20.09 -6.39 11.15
N ARG A 149 -21.02 -6.71 10.22
CA ARG A 149 -21.14 -8.04 9.63
C ARG A 149 -20.14 -8.31 8.51
N TYR A 150 -19.58 -7.27 7.89
CA TYR A 150 -18.68 -7.41 6.75
C TYR A 150 -17.21 -7.30 7.17
N TRP A 151 -16.44 -8.34 6.86
CA TRP A 151 -15.05 -8.45 7.28
C TRP A 151 -14.16 -8.88 6.12
N LEU A 152 -12.91 -8.40 6.15
CA LEU A 152 -11.83 -9.01 5.38
C LEU A 152 -11.31 -10.24 6.12
N ASN A 153 -11.09 -11.31 5.37
CA ASN A 153 -10.56 -12.58 5.85
C ASN A 153 -9.28 -12.96 5.11
N HIS A 154 -8.50 -13.83 5.75
CA HIS A 154 -7.45 -14.60 5.09
C HIS A 154 -7.68 -16.06 5.45
N ASN A 155 -8.22 -16.83 4.50
CA ASN A 155 -8.78 -18.17 4.75
C ASN A 155 -9.86 -18.11 5.85
N LEU A 156 -9.76 -18.94 6.89
CA LEU A 156 -10.69 -18.98 8.02
C LEU A 156 -10.43 -17.91 9.08
N ILE A 157 -9.38 -17.11 8.91
CA ILE A 157 -8.99 -16.09 9.89
C ILE A 157 -9.66 -14.78 9.55
N ARG A 158 -10.43 -14.26 10.50
CA ARG A 158 -11.05 -12.94 10.45
C ARG A 158 -9.98 -11.87 10.71
N VAL A 159 -9.77 -10.97 9.76
CA VAL A 159 -8.65 -10.01 9.79
C VAL A 159 -9.11 -8.63 10.29
N ARG A 160 -10.04 -7.99 9.59
CA ARG A 160 -10.50 -6.63 9.94
C ARG A 160 -11.88 -6.27 9.38
N PRO A 161 -12.62 -5.33 10.00
CA PRO A 161 -13.90 -4.87 9.46
C PRO A 161 -13.71 -4.16 8.12
N LEU A 162 -14.63 -4.40 7.17
CA LEU A 162 -14.56 -3.86 5.82
C LEU A 162 -14.99 -2.39 5.75
N VAL A 163 -16.08 -2.04 6.43
CA VAL A 163 -16.74 -0.73 6.27
C VAL A 163 -15.81 0.46 6.57
N PRO A 164 -15.00 0.46 7.64
CA PRO A 164 -14.03 1.53 7.87
C PRO A 164 -13.04 1.73 6.71
N LEU A 165 -12.58 0.64 6.09
CA LEU A 165 -11.63 0.70 4.97
C LEU A 165 -12.25 1.29 3.72
N LEU A 166 -13.53 0.98 3.44
CA LEU A 166 -14.25 1.59 2.33
C LEU A 166 -14.41 3.11 2.53
N ARG A 167 -14.59 3.56 3.77
CA ARG A 167 -14.62 5.00 4.10
C ARG A 167 -13.25 5.66 3.92
N GLU A 168 -12.16 4.98 4.28
CA GLU A 168 -10.78 5.44 4.02
C GLU A 168 -10.51 5.56 2.52
N ILE A 169 -10.85 4.53 1.74
CA ILE A 169 -10.74 4.54 0.27
C ILE A 169 -11.52 5.71 -0.32
N LYS A 170 -12.78 5.91 0.12
CA LYS A 170 -13.58 7.03 -0.33
C LYS A 170 -12.91 8.37 -0.04
N SER A 171 -12.42 8.55 1.18
CA SER A 171 -11.75 9.79 1.60
C SER A 171 -10.50 10.08 0.76
N PHE A 172 -9.76 9.02 0.40
CA PHE A 172 -8.61 9.14 -0.48
C PHE A 172 -9.00 9.58 -1.89
N LEU A 173 -9.97 8.91 -2.51
CA LEU A 173 -10.46 9.24 -3.86
C LEU A 173 -11.00 10.67 -3.94
N ASP A 174 -11.78 11.09 -2.94
CA ASP A 174 -12.29 12.45 -2.83
C ASP A 174 -11.14 13.49 -2.75
N SER A 175 -10.01 13.12 -2.14
CA SER A 175 -8.83 13.99 -1.96
C SER A 175 -7.92 14.05 -3.20
N THR A 176 -7.79 12.95 -3.92
CA THR A 176 -6.92 12.84 -5.10
C THR A 176 -7.62 13.24 -6.39
N LYS A 177 -8.96 13.39 -6.39
CA LYS A 177 -9.77 13.57 -7.60
C LYS A 177 -9.57 12.44 -8.61
N GLU A 178 -9.18 11.26 -8.13
CA GLU A 178 -9.10 10.07 -8.96
C GLU A 178 -10.46 9.40 -9.06
N TYR A 179 -10.80 8.94 -10.26
CA TYR A 179 -12.13 8.42 -10.59
C TYR A 179 -12.20 6.90 -10.63
N SER A 180 -11.10 6.20 -10.31
CA SER A 180 -11.07 4.75 -10.44
C SER A 180 -10.11 4.09 -9.47
N LEU A 181 -10.67 3.19 -8.67
CA LEU A 181 -9.96 2.15 -7.94
C LEU A 181 -10.48 0.78 -8.37
N MET A 182 -9.59 -0.19 -8.55
CA MET A 182 -9.99 -1.55 -8.85
C MET A 182 -10.02 -2.39 -7.56
N LEU A 183 -11.19 -2.89 -7.21
CA LEU A 183 -11.39 -3.80 -6.10
C LEU A 183 -11.74 -5.18 -6.63
N THR A 184 -10.98 -6.20 -6.23
CA THR A 184 -11.40 -7.58 -6.46
C THR A 184 -12.03 -8.10 -5.18
N ILE A 185 -13.29 -8.54 -5.30
CA ILE A 185 -14.06 -9.09 -4.20
C ILE A 185 -14.11 -10.60 -4.36
N PHE A 186 -13.55 -11.30 -3.37
CA PHE A 186 -13.75 -12.73 -3.20
C PHE A 186 -14.78 -12.96 -2.10
N PRO A 187 -16.02 -13.36 -2.42
CA PRO A 187 -16.98 -13.75 -1.40
C PRO A 187 -16.51 -15.04 -0.72
N TRP A 188 -16.26 -14.98 0.58
CA TRP A 188 -15.87 -16.11 1.39
C TRP A 188 -17.01 -16.51 2.33
N ALA A 189 -17.59 -17.70 2.13
CA ALA A 189 -18.58 -18.24 3.06
C ALA A 189 -17.89 -18.84 4.30
N SER A 190 -18.37 -18.43 5.47
CA SER A 190 -17.96 -18.95 6.78
C SER A 190 -18.51 -20.36 7.07
N THR A 191 -19.43 -20.86 6.26
CA THR A 191 -20.02 -22.20 6.39
C THR A 191 -19.64 -23.08 5.21
N SER A 192 -19.02 -24.23 5.49
CA SER A 192 -18.70 -25.25 4.50
C SER A 192 -19.95 -25.69 3.74
N THR A 193 -20.14 -25.19 2.52
CA THR A 193 -20.79 -25.87 1.39
C THR A 193 -20.74 -24.90 0.20
N THR A 194 -19.73 -25.11 -0.63
CA THR A 194 -19.73 -24.77 -2.07
C THR A 194 -20.14 -23.32 -2.40
N VAL A 195 -19.31 -22.34 -2.08
CA VAL A 195 -19.32 -21.08 -2.82
C VAL A 195 -18.35 -21.24 -3.99
N HIS A 196 -18.89 -21.20 -5.21
CA HIS A 196 -18.07 -21.04 -6.40
C HIS A 196 -17.20 -19.79 -6.21
N GLN A 197 -15.88 -19.99 -6.15
CA GLN A 197 -14.89 -18.93 -6.26
C GLN A 197 -15.09 -18.27 -7.63
N SER A 198 -15.84 -17.17 -7.66
CA SER A 198 -15.92 -16.30 -8.82
C SER A 198 -15.24 -15.00 -8.45
N ASP A 199 -14.14 -14.69 -9.12
CA ASP A 199 -13.51 -13.38 -9.05
C ASP A 199 -14.52 -12.36 -9.56
N ARG A 200 -14.97 -11.46 -8.68
CA ARG A 200 -15.80 -10.32 -9.10
C ARG A 200 -14.95 -9.07 -9.01
N PHE A 201 -14.65 -8.51 -10.17
CA PHE A 201 -14.10 -7.16 -10.28
C PHE A 201 -15.23 -6.17 -9.97
N MET A 202 -15.02 -5.36 -8.94
CA MET A 202 -15.82 -4.18 -8.68
C MET A 202 -14.97 -2.96 -9.00
N GLN A 203 -15.36 -2.24 -10.04
CA GLN A 203 -14.82 -0.91 -10.30
C GLN A 203 -15.60 0.07 -9.42
N VAL A 204 -14.89 0.77 -8.55
CA VAL A 204 -15.48 1.85 -7.74
C VAL A 204 -15.27 3.15 -8.52
N PHE A 205 -16.38 3.80 -8.90
CA PHE A 205 -16.42 5.12 -9.54
C PHE A 205 -16.60 6.22 -8.50
#